data_AF-A0A3D8TYX2-F1
#
_entry.id   AF-A0A3D8TYX2-F1
#
_cell.length_a   1.000
_cell.length_b   1.000
_cell.length_c   1.000
_cell.angle_alpha   90.00
_cell.angle_beta   90.00
_cell.angle_gamma   90.00
#
_symmetry.space_group_name_H-M   'P 1'
#
loop_
_entity.id
_entity.type
_entity.pdbx_description
1 polymer ?
#
loop_
_entity_poly.entity_id
_entity_poly.type
_entity_poly.pdbx_seq_one_letter_code
_entity_poly.pdbx_strand_id
1 'polypeptide(L)' 'MDVVSNVARAGADDDPWEVTSVKMRRSTKRAVKLYAVEHDKTMQSVLEEALQRLLAEKSMK' A
#
# COMPACT_ATOMS: atom_id res chain seq x y z
N MET A 1 -40.47 4.73 8.73
CA MET A 1 -39.87 6.08 8.89
C MET A 1 -38.41 5.90 9.21
N ASP A 2 -37.61 5.97 8.16
CA ASP A 2 -36.17 5.84 8.12
C ASP A 2 -35.48 6.94 8.93
N VAL A 3 -34.65 6.52 9.88
CA VAL A 3 -33.86 7.41 10.74
C VAL A 3 -32.57 7.74 9.99
N VAL A 4 -32.63 8.88 9.29
CA VAL A 4 -31.58 9.88 9.07
C VAL A 4 -30.13 9.38 8.93
N SER A 5 -29.67 9.43 7.68
CA SER A 5 -28.34 9.83 7.22
C SER A 5 -27.35 10.25 8.31
N ASN A 6 -26.49 9.32 8.71
CA ASN A 6 -25.26 9.65 9.43
C ASN A 6 -24.17 10.13 8.44
N VAL A 7 -24.46 11.24 7.76
CA VAL A 7 -23.47 12.06 7.05
C VAL A 7 -22.97 13.10 8.03
N ALA A 8 -21.94 12.77 8.83
CA ALA A 8 -21.10 13.76 9.52
C ALA A 8 -20.00 13.07 10.35
N ARG A 9 -18.93 12.59 9.68
CA ARG A 9 -17.56 12.73 10.18
C ARG A 9 -16.61 12.80 8.98
N ALA A 10 -16.75 13.88 8.22
CA ALA A 10 -15.64 14.40 7.43
C ALA A 10 -14.55 14.82 8.42
N GLY A 11 -13.45 14.08 8.46
CA GLY A 11 -12.30 14.36 9.29
C GLY A 11 -11.12 13.52 8.81
N ALA A 12 -10.33 14.07 7.89
CA ALA A 12 -8.98 13.64 7.53
C ALA A 12 -8.81 12.13 7.22
N ASP A 13 -9.31 11.70 6.06
CA ASP A 13 -8.79 10.48 5.41
C ASP A 13 -7.90 10.96 4.25
N ASP A 14 -6.66 11.33 4.59
CA ASP A 14 -5.58 11.53 3.62
C ASP A 14 -5.17 10.13 3.12
N ASP A 15 -5.53 9.80 1.88
CA ASP A 15 -5.14 8.58 1.14
C ASP A 15 -5.59 7.23 1.78
N PRO A 16 -6.85 6.80 1.56
CA PRO A 16 -7.35 5.55 2.12
C PRO A 16 -6.72 4.32 1.48
N TRP A 17 -6.59 3.25 2.27
CA TRP A 17 -6.09 1.97 1.76
C TRP A 17 -6.98 1.38 0.67
N GLU A 18 -6.42 1.19 -0.53
CA GLU A 18 -7.06 0.42 -1.61
C GLU A 18 -6.49 -1.00 -1.72
N VAL A 19 -7.37 -2.00 -1.74
CA VAL A 19 -6.96 -3.40 -1.90
C VAL A 19 -6.82 -3.72 -3.39
N THR A 20 -5.60 -4.11 -3.78
CA THR A 20 -5.32 -4.57 -5.15
C THR A 20 -4.65 -5.95 -5.17
N SER A 21 -4.92 -6.71 -6.23
CA SER A 21 -4.35 -8.05 -6.43
C SER A 21 -3.22 -8.01 -7.45
N VAL A 22 -2.02 -8.43 -7.04
CA VAL A 22 -0.86 -8.54 -7.92
C VAL A 22 -0.36 -9.99 -7.97
N LYS A 23 -0.16 -10.50 -9.19
CA LYS A 23 0.53 -11.78 -9.40
C LYS A 23 2.04 -11.55 -9.35
N MET A 24 2.72 -12.34 -8.53
CA MET A 24 4.18 -12.30 -8.40
C MET A 24 4.76 -13.72 -8.45
N ARG A 25 5.99 -13.84 -8.96
CA ARG A 25 6.72 -15.12 -8.92
C ARG A 25 6.92 -15.54 -7.46
N ARG A 26 6.85 -16.85 -7.20
CA ARG A 26 7.04 -17.43 -5.85
C ARG A 26 8.37 -17.00 -5.22
N SER A 27 9.44 -16.98 -6.01
CA SER A 27 10.77 -16.52 -5.58
C SER A 27 10.77 -15.06 -5.15
N THR A 28 10.16 -14.17 -5.94
CA THR A 28 10.03 -12.74 -5.62
C THR A 28 9.23 -12.53 -4.35
N LYS A 29 8.07 -13.21 -4.19
CA LYS A 29 7.28 -13.16 -2.95
C LYS A 29 8.12 -13.54 -1.73
N ARG A 30 8.91 -14.61 -1.84
CA ARG A 30 9.78 -15.07 -0.74
C ARG A 30 10.86 -14.05 -0.42
N ALA A 31 11.53 -13.51 -1.43
CA ALA A 31 12.58 -12.51 -1.24
C ALA A 31 12.05 -11.25 -0.54
N VAL A 32 10.89 -10.73 -0.97
CA VAL A 32 10.26 -9.56 -0.34
C VAL A 32 9.90 -9.83 1.12
N LYS A 33 9.41 -11.04 1.45
CA LYS A 33 9.12 -11.39 2.85
C LYS A 33 10.37 -11.44 3.72
N LEU A 34 11.45 -12.04 3.22
CA LEU A 34 12.71 -12.11 3.96
C LEU A 34 13.26 -10.71 4.23
N TYR A 35 13.30 -9.87 3.18
CA TYR A 35 13.69 -8.48 3.31
C TYR A 35 12.83 -7.72 4.34
N ALA A 36 11.51 -7.93 4.31
CA ALA A 36 10.60 -7.30 5.27
C ALA A 36 10.97 -7.67 6.71
N VAL A 37 11.22 -8.96 6.98
CA VAL A 37 11.63 -9.42 8.33
C VAL A 37 12.99 -8.86 8.74
N GLU A 38 13.99 -8.89 7.85
CA GLU A 38 15.35 -8.41 8.13
C GLU A 38 15.40 -6.91 8.45
N HIS A 39 14.44 -6.13 7.97
CA HIS A 39 14.38 -4.68 8.10
C HIS A 39 13.26 -4.17 9.00
N ASP A 40 12.59 -5.04 9.76
CA ASP A 40 11.44 -4.71 10.63
C ASP A 40 10.32 -3.96 9.89
N LYS A 41 9.97 -4.48 8.70
CA LYS A 41 8.97 -3.93 7.79
C LYS A 41 7.86 -4.95 7.51
N THR A 42 6.74 -4.45 6.99
CA THR A 42 5.70 -5.31 6.42
C THR A 42 5.98 -5.55 4.94
N MET A 43 5.46 -6.66 4.40
CA MET A 43 5.52 -6.89 2.94
C MET A 43 4.86 -5.76 2.16
N GLN A 44 3.83 -5.14 2.73
CA GLN A 44 3.12 -4.02 2.14
C GLN A 44 4.01 -2.78 2.05
N SER A 45 4.63 -2.35 3.16
CA SER A 45 5.48 -1.15 3.17
C SER A 45 6.70 -1.29 2.25
N VAL A 46 7.28 -2.49 2.15
CA VAL A 46 8.37 -2.77 1.19
C VAL A 46 7.91 -2.58 -0.26
N LEU A 47 6.72 -3.06 -0.60
CA LEU A 47 6.18 -2.92 -1.96
C LEU A 47 5.82 -1.47 -2.28
N GLU A 48 5.20 -0.75 -1.35
CA GLU A 48 4.87 0.68 -1.50
C GLU A 48 6.11 1.54 -1.69
N GLU A 49 7.13 1.38 -0.83
CA GLU A 49 8.38 2.12 -0.98
C GLU A 49 9.06 1.85 -2.33
N ALA A 50 9.06 0.60 -2.78
CA ALA A 50 9.65 0.23 -4.07
C ALA A 50 8.88 0.85 -5.25
N LEU A 51 7.54 0.86 -5.18
CA LEU A 51 6.69 1.48 -6.19
C LEU A 51 6.86 3.00 -6.21
N GLN A 52 6.86 3.65 -5.04
CA GLN A 52 7.06 5.09 -4.91
C GLN A 52 8.41 5.53 -5.47
N ARG A 53 9.50 4.80 -5.16
CA ARG A 53 10.83 5.07 -5.72
C ARG A 53 10.84 4.93 -7.24
N LEU A 54 10.25 3.85 -7.77
CA LEU A 54 10.17 3.63 -9.21
C LEU A 54 9.38 4.76 -9.91
N LEU A 55 8.24 5.18 -9.34
CA LEU A 55 7.43 6.25 -9.90
C LEU A 55 8.15 7.60 -9.84
N ALA A 56 8.78 7.94 -8.71
CA ALA A 56 9.56 9.16 -8.58
C ALA A 56 10.70 9.22 -9.61
N GLU A 57 11.46 8.12 -9.79
CA GLU A 57 12.52 8.02 -10.80
C GLU A 57 12.01 8.22 -12.23
N LYS A 58 10.78 7.77 -12.53
CA LYS A 58 10.16 7.89 -13.86
C LYS A 58 9.54 9.27 -14.09
N SER A 59 9.04 9.92 -13.06
CA SER A 59 8.46 11.27 -13.15
C SER A 59 9.51 12.38 -13.26
N MET A 60 10.77 12.10 -12.92
CA MET A 60 11.90 13.04 -13.05
C MET A 60 12.58 13.02 -14.43
N LYS A 61 12.06 12.26 -15.40
CA LYS A 61 12.54 12.17 -16.79
C LYS A 61 11.52 12.71 -17.76
#